data_AF-A0A182SVD3-F1
#
_entry.id   AF-A0A182SVD3-F1
#
_cell.length_a   1.000
_cell.length_b   1.000
_cell.length_c   1.000
_cell.angle_alpha   90.00
_cell.angle_beta   90.00
_cell.angle_gamma   90.00
#
_symmetry.space_group_name_H-M   'P 1'
#
loop_
_entity.id
_entity.type
_entity.pdbx_description
1 polymer ?
#
loop_
_entity_poly.entity_id
_entity_poly.type
_entity_poly.pdbx_seq_one_letter_code
_entity_poly.pdbx_strand_id
1 'polypeptide(L)'
;MSYDPYVYYPKRTDKQLFKNLQHQAECMGIAVTADCPDAAWVDREFGLIVDALFGFSFKPPVRDSFKPIMELLQNTKLPIASIDIPSGWDVELGPQTDCDIKPDCLISLTAPKLCAKHLTNAKHYLGGRFLLLNVGAMALQ
;
A
#
# COMPACT_ATOMS: atom_id res chain seq x y z
N MET A 1 20.38 0.10 1.43
CA MET A 1 19.59 -0.90 2.20
C MET A 1 19.68 -2.22 1.44
N SER A 2 19.75 -3.36 2.12
CA SER A 2 20.08 -4.65 1.50
C SER A 2 18.85 -5.50 1.15
N TYR A 3 17.85 -4.90 0.50
CA TYR A 3 16.63 -5.58 0.03
C TYR A 3 16.66 -5.77 -1.48
N ASP A 4 15.98 -6.81 -1.96
CA ASP A 4 15.80 -7.13 -3.39
C ASP A 4 14.32 -6.96 -3.76
N PRO A 5 13.90 -5.77 -4.23
CA PRO A 5 12.50 -5.48 -4.46
C PRO A 5 12.01 -5.97 -5.83
N TYR A 6 10.72 -6.32 -5.88
CA TYR A 6 9.96 -6.60 -7.09
C TYR A 6 8.68 -5.76 -7.10
N VAL A 7 8.34 -5.15 -8.23
CA VAL A 7 7.21 -4.21 -8.32
C VAL A 7 6.14 -4.73 -9.26
N TYR A 8 4.95 -4.96 -8.72
CA TYR A 8 3.73 -5.11 -9.48
C TYR A 8 3.08 -3.73 -9.69
N TYR A 9 3.04 -3.26 -10.94
CA TYR A 9 2.47 -1.98 -11.35
C TYR A 9 1.50 -2.15 -12.53
N PRO A 10 0.27 -2.64 -12.29
CA PRO A 10 -0.67 -3.07 -13.33
C PRO A 10 -1.30 -1.92 -14.12
N LYS A 11 -1.51 -0.77 -13.47
CA LYS A 11 -2.18 0.38 -14.06
C LYS A 11 -1.26 1.58 -14.11
N ARG A 12 -0.64 1.77 -15.27
CA ARG A 12 0.28 2.89 -15.53
C ARG A 12 -0.49 4.15 -15.88
N THR A 13 0.01 5.29 -15.43
CA THR A 13 -0.50 6.61 -15.83
C THR A 13 0.49 7.26 -16.80
N ASP A 14 -0.03 8.02 -17.76
CA ASP A 14 0.80 8.68 -18.78
C ASP A 14 1.57 9.91 -18.29
N LYS A 15 1.36 10.31 -17.03
CA LYS A 15 2.03 11.45 -16.41
C LYS A 15 3.54 11.21 -16.31
N GLN A 16 4.32 12.21 -16.71
CA GLN A 16 5.80 12.14 -16.74
C GLN A 16 6.41 11.75 -15.39
N LEU A 17 5.83 12.21 -14.29
CA LEU A 17 6.26 11.85 -12.93
C LEU A 17 6.37 10.33 -12.75
N PHE A 18 5.34 9.57 -13.15
CA PHE A 18 5.32 8.12 -12.95
C PHE A 18 6.20 7.38 -13.95
N LYS A 19 6.32 7.89 -15.18
CA LYS A 19 7.30 7.39 -16.16
C LYS A 19 8.72 7.51 -15.63
N ASN A 20 9.05 8.65 -15.01
CA ASN A 20 10.36 8.88 -14.41
C ASN A 20 10.61 7.95 -13.21
N LEU A 21 9.61 7.74 -12.35
CA LEU A 21 9.73 6.83 -11.19
C LEU A 21 9.95 5.38 -11.63
N GLN A 22 9.19 4.91 -12.63
CA GLN A 22 9.39 3.58 -13.20
C GLN A 22 10.79 3.45 -13.81
N HIS A 23 11.21 4.43 -14.62
CA HIS A 23 12.53 4.44 -15.22
C HIS A 23 13.66 4.38 -14.17
N GLN A 24 13.52 5.13 -13.07
CA GLN A 24 14.48 5.09 -11.96
C GLN A 24 14.54 3.70 -11.31
N ALA A 25 13.39 3.04 -11.09
CA ALA A 25 13.36 1.69 -10.54
C ALA A 25 14.06 0.69 -11.47
N GLU A 26 13.76 0.73 -12.76
CA GLU A 26 14.38 -0.13 -13.77
C GLU A 26 15.89 0.11 -13.88
N CYS A 27 16.35 1.37 -13.84
CA CYS A 27 17.78 1.71 -13.81
C CYS A 27 18.50 1.21 -12.55
N MET A 28 17.76 0.97 -11.46
CA MET A 28 18.27 0.34 -10.24
C MET A 28 18.23 -1.19 -10.29
N GLY A 29 17.84 -1.79 -11.43
CA GLY A 29 17.73 -3.23 -11.61
C GLY A 29 16.46 -3.84 -11.00
N ILE A 30 15.48 -3.02 -10.61
CA ILE A 30 14.22 -3.49 -10.01
C ILE A 30 13.29 -3.98 -11.13
N ALA A 31 12.81 -5.21 -11.01
CA ALA A 31 11.82 -5.74 -11.95
C ALA A 31 10.46 -5.08 -11.74
N VAL A 32 9.88 -4.53 -12.81
CA VAL A 32 8.55 -3.88 -12.81
C VAL A 32 7.64 -4.59 -13.81
N THR A 33 6.59 -5.25 -13.32
CA THR A 33 5.63 -5.99 -14.16
C THR A 33 4.23 -5.40 -14.08
N ALA A 34 3.40 -5.66 -15.10
CA ALA A 34 1.95 -5.41 -15.04
C ALA A 34 1.14 -6.69 -14.78
N ASP A 35 1.79 -7.85 -14.84
CA ASP A 35 1.13 -9.15 -14.66
C ASP A 35 0.95 -9.44 -13.17
N CYS A 36 -0.26 -9.82 -12.77
CA CYS A 36 -0.53 -10.18 -11.39
C CYS A 36 0.30 -11.42 -11.04
N PRO A 37 1.11 -11.38 -9.97
CA PRO A 37 1.96 -12.51 -9.63
C PRO A 37 1.11 -13.67 -9.08
N ASP A 38 1.61 -14.89 -9.29
CA ASP A 38 1.04 -16.10 -8.68
C ASP A 38 1.31 -16.11 -7.17
N ALA A 39 0.30 -16.47 -6.37
CA ALA A 39 0.41 -16.45 -4.92
C ALA A 39 1.48 -17.42 -4.38
N ALA A 40 1.60 -18.62 -4.96
CA ALA A 40 2.58 -19.60 -4.52
C ALA A 40 4.02 -19.21 -4.89
N TRP A 41 4.18 -18.46 -5.98
CA TRP A 41 5.45 -17.80 -6.29
C TRP A 41 5.75 -16.69 -5.27
N VAL A 42 4.79 -15.82 -4.95
CA VAL A 42 5.00 -14.74 -3.98
C VAL A 42 5.42 -15.28 -2.61
N ASP A 43 4.70 -16.27 -2.10
CA ASP A 43 4.97 -16.87 -0.79
C ASP A 43 6.34 -17.57 -0.70
N ARG A 44 6.89 -18.00 -1.85
CA ARG A 44 8.20 -18.68 -1.90
C ARG A 44 9.36 -17.71 -2.04
N GLU A 45 9.21 -16.66 -2.85
CA GLU A 45 10.32 -15.76 -3.21
C GLU A 45 10.43 -14.54 -2.31
N PHE A 46 9.35 -14.11 -1.64
CA PHE A 46 9.35 -12.88 -0.83
C PHE A 46 9.13 -13.15 0.66
N GLY A 47 9.68 -12.27 1.49
CA GLY A 47 9.48 -12.27 2.94
C GLY A 47 8.60 -11.14 3.46
N LEU A 48 8.15 -10.22 2.60
CA LEU A 48 7.37 -9.03 2.95
C LEU A 48 6.63 -8.52 1.72
N ILE A 49 5.39 -8.05 1.91
CA ILE A 49 4.63 -7.33 0.89
C ILE A 49 4.49 -5.87 1.31
N VAL A 50 4.78 -4.96 0.38
CA VAL A 50 4.47 -3.52 0.54
C VAL A 50 3.20 -3.22 -0.23
N ASP A 51 2.13 -2.94 0.51
CA ASP A 51 0.85 -2.55 -0.05
C ASP A 51 0.83 -1.03 -0.31
N ALA A 52 0.97 -0.66 -1.58
CA ALA A 52 0.87 0.71 -2.08
C ALA A 52 -0.16 0.82 -3.22
N LEU A 53 -1.18 -0.05 -3.22
CA LEU A 53 -2.13 -0.18 -4.33
C LEU A 53 -3.17 0.94 -4.32
N PHE A 54 -3.73 1.26 -3.16
CA PHE A 54 -4.71 2.34 -2.97
C PHE A 54 -4.35 3.21 -1.76
N GLY A 55 -4.50 4.54 -1.92
CA GLY A 55 -4.30 5.51 -0.84
C GLY A 55 -5.59 6.24 -0.47
N PHE A 56 -5.48 7.35 0.27
CA PHE A 56 -6.63 8.10 0.81
C PHE A 56 -7.69 8.57 -0.19
N SER A 57 -7.36 8.70 -1.48
CA SER A 57 -8.32 9.09 -2.51
C SER A 57 -9.20 7.92 -3.01
N PHE A 58 -8.91 6.69 -2.57
CA PHE A 58 -9.70 5.52 -2.93
C PHE A 58 -11.06 5.58 -2.25
N LYS A 59 -12.08 5.10 -2.97
CA LYS A 59 -13.42 4.89 -2.44
C LYS A 59 -13.86 3.49 -2.87
N PRO A 60 -14.31 2.63 -1.93
CA PRO A 60 -14.89 1.34 -2.25
C PRO A 60 -16.05 1.46 -3.27
N PRO A 61 -16.34 0.39 -4.04
CA PRO A 61 -15.67 -0.92 -4.03
C PRO A 61 -14.41 -0.98 -4.90
N VAL A 62 -13.55 -1.97 -4.62
CA VAL A 62 -12.40 -2.29 -5.48
C VAL A 62 -12.90 -2.74 -6.86
N ARG A 63 -12.26 -2.26 -7.93
CA ARG A 63 -12.62 -2.63 -9.31
C ARG A 63 -12.21 -4.07 -9.61
N ASP A 64 -12.96 -4.74 -10.49
CA ASP A 64 -12.72 -6.14 -10.86
C ASP A 64 -11.28 -6.43 -11.30
N SER A 65 -10.63 -5.49 -12.00
CA SER A 65 -9.25 -5.63 -12.45
C SER A 65 -8.22 -5.80 -11.33
N PHE A 66 -8.59 -5.44 -10.09
CA PHE A 66 -7.72 -5.58 -8.91
C PHE A 66 -8.14 -6.73 -7.99
N LYS A 67 -9.26 -7.42 -8.27
CA LYS A 67 -9.68 -8.57 -7.46
C LYS A 67 -8.59 -9.65 -7.30
N PRO A 68 -7.86 -10.04 -8.36
CA PRO A 68 -6.83 -11.07 -8.21
C PRO A 68 -5.72 -10.70 -7.23
N ILE A 69 -5.22 -9.46 -7.28
CA ILE A 69 -4.19 -9.02 -6.33
C ILE A 69 -4.76 -8.84 -4.92
N MET A 70 -6.00 -8.38 -4.79
CA MET A 70 -6.66 -8.29 -3.48
C MET A 70 -6.81 -9.68 -2.85
N GLU A 71 -7.25 -10.68 -3.62
CA GLU A 71 -7.34 -12.07 -3.15
C GLU A 71 -5.99 -12.60 -2.66
N LEU A 72 -4.90 -12.30 -3.37
CA LEU A 72 -3.55 -12.63 -2.91
C LEU A 72 -3.22 -11.97 -1.57
N LEU A 73 -3.44 -10.66 -1.45
CA LEU A 73 -3.17 -9.89 -0.23
C LEU A 73 -4.01 -10.34 0.97
N GLN A 74 -5.24 -10.79 0.73
CA GLN A 74 -6.15 -11.25 1.79
C GLN A 74 -5.80 -12.65 2.31
N ASN A 75 -5.16 -13.49 1.48
CA ASN A 75 -4.90 -14.90 1.80
C ASN A 75 -3.42 -15.23 2.08
N THR A 76 -2.49 -14.32 1.79
CA THR A 76 -1.06 -14.52 2.06
C THR A 76 -0.78 -14.61 3.56
N LYS A 77 0.30 -15.32 3.90
CA LYS A 77 0.85 -15.40 5.26
C LYS A 77 2.06 -14.49 5.45
N LEU A 78 2.51 -13.82 4.39
CA LEU A 78 3.61 -12.87 4.47
C LEU A 78 3.15 -11.60 5.21
N PRO A 79 4.06 -10.96 5.96
CA PRO A 79 3.72 -9.69 6.59
C PRO A 79 3.39 -8.63 5.53
N ILE A 80 2.39 -7.80 5.81
CA ILE A 80 1.97 -6.70 4.93
C ILE A 80 2.28 -5.35 5.59
N ALA A 81 3.04 -4.52 4.88
CA ALA A 81 3.27 -3.12 5.22
C ALA A 81 2.45 -2.22 4.28
N SER A 82 1.35 -1.65 4.76
CA SER A 82 0.50 -0.74 3.99
C SER A 82 1.00 0.69 4.05
N ILE A 83 1.01 1.35 2.90
CA ILE A 83 1.38 2.75 2.73
C ILE A 83 0.11 3.61 2.78
N ASP A 84 0.09 4.52 3.76
CA ASP A 84 -0.96 5.47 4.07
C ASP A 84 -2.27 4.88 4.61
N ILE A 85 -2.89 3.97 3.86
CA ILE A 85 -4.13 3.25 4.21
C ILE A 85 -4.01 1.81 3.68
N PRO A 86 -4.48 0.78 4.41
CA PRO A 86 -4.55 -0.57 3.87
C PRO A 86 -5.51 -0.63 2.68
N SER A 87 -5.05 -1.19 1.56
CA SER A 87 -5.84 -1.22 0.33
C SER A 87 -7.19 -1.92 0.55
N GLY A 88 -8.26 -1.30 0.03
CA GLY A 88 -9.63 -1.77 0.20
C GLY A 88 -10.37 -1.19 1.40
N TRP A 89 -9.66 -0.69 2.42
CA TRP A 89 -10.31 -0.05 3.57
C TRP A 89 -11.01 1.25 3.17
N ASP A 90 -12.11 1.54 3.87
CA ASP A 90 -12.68 2.88 3.89
C ASP A 90 -11.77 3.82 4.69
N VAL A 91 -11.54 5.04 4.19
CA VAL A 91 -10.63 6.02 4.79
C VAL A 91 -11.05 6.50 6.18
N GLU A 92 -12.34 6.41 6.50
CA GLU A 92 -12.87 6.79 7.80
C GLU A 92 -13.31 5.59 8.63
N LEU A 93 -14.07 4.69 8.02
CA LEU A 93 -14.73 3.58 8.70
C LEU A 93 -13.83 2.35 8.86
N GLY A 94 -12.66 2.33 8.23
CA GLY A 94 -11.72 1.20 8.30
C GLY A 94 -12.16 0.00 7.46
N PRO A 95 -11.84 -1.25 7.87
CA PRO A 95 -12.26 -2.45 7.15
C PRO A 95 -13.80 -2.57 7.16
N GLN A 96 -14.37 -2.92 6.02
CA GLN A 96 -15.83 -3.02 5.81
C GLN A 96 -16.31 -4.48 5.78
N THR A 97 -15.39 -5.43 5.64
CA THR A 97 -15.65 -6.87 5.52
C THR A 97 -14.63 -7.67 6.31
N ASP A 98 -14.99 -8.90 6.71
CA ASP A 98 -14.07 -9.80 7.41
C ASP A 98 -12.90 -10.28 6.53
N CYS A 99 -13.05 -10.13 5.21
CA CYS A 99 -12.03 -10.47 4.22
C CYS A 99 -11.06 -9.32 3.97
N ASP A 100 -11.25 -8.13 4.53
CA ASP A 100 -10.32 -7.02 4.29
C ASP A 100 -8.89 -7.33 4.77
N ILE A 101 -7.92 -6.73 4.08
CA ILE A 101 -6.50 -6.91 4.38
C ILE A 101 -6.23 -6.52 5.83
N LYS A 102 -5.41 -7.31 6.52
CA LYS A 102 -4.95 -7.05 7.89
C LYS A 102 -3.45 -6.73 7.83
N PRO A 103 -3.04 -5.45 7.85
CA PRO A 103 -1.63 -5.10 7.78
C PRO A 103 -0.91 -5.45 9.09
N ASP A 104 0.34 -5.91 8.98
CA ASP A 104 1.28 -6.03 10.10
C ASP A 104 1.95 -4.69 10.42
N CYS A 105 1.98 -3.79 9.44
CA CYS A 105 2.51 -2.44 9.59
C CYS A 105 1.68 -1.44 8.77
N LEU A 106 1.31 -0.31 9.37
CA LEU A 106 0.79 0.86 8.66
C LEU A 106 1.82 1.99 8.72
N ILE A 107 2.10 2.61 7.57
CA ILE A 107 2.91 3.82 7.49
C ILE A 107 2.00 4.96 7.02
N SER A 108 1.43 5.71 7.96
CA SER A 108 0.61 6.89 7.62
C SER A 108 1.49 8.00 7.09
N LEU A 109 1.06 8.67 6.02
CA LEU A 109 1.78 9.79 5.42
C LEU A 109 1.13 11.12 5.81
N THR A 110 1.96 12.09 6.21
CA THR A 110 1.56 13.44 6.67
C THR A 110 0.87 13.42 8.04
N ALA A 111 -0.28 12.75 8.14
CA ALA A 111 -1.05 12.53 9.36
C ALA A 111 -1.85 11.22 9.24
N PRO A 112 -2.09 10.49 10.34
CA PRO A 112 -2.97 9.32 10.33
C PRO A 112 -4.41 9.66 9.93
N LYS A 113 -5.03 8.76 9.15
CA LYS A 113 -6.45 8.85 8.79
C LYS A 113 -7.32 8.18 9.86
N LEU A 114 -8.62 8.45 9.85
CA LEU A 114 -9.57 7.90 10.81
C LEU A 114 -9.61 6.36 10.78
N CYS A 115 -9.44 5.74 9.61
CA CYS A 115 -9.33 4.28 9.46
C CYS A 115 -8.22 3.66 10.34
N ALA A 116 -7.15 4.39 10.66
CA ALA A 116 -6.04 3.89 11.46
C ALA A 116 -6.47 3.55 12.91
N LYS A 117 -7.61 4.07 13.38
CA LYS A 117 -8.21 3.68 14.68
C LYS A 117 -8.64 2.21 14.73
N HIS A 118 -8.82 1.57 13.57
CA HIS A 118 -9.22 0.18 13.44
C HIS A 118 -8.03 -0.78 13.36
N LEU A 119 -6.79 -0.28 13.44
CA LEU A 119 -5.61 -1.13 13.61
C LEU A 119 -5.69 -1.83 14.97
N THR A 120 -5.47 -3.14 14.98
CA THR A 120 -5.49 -3.93 16.20
C THR A 120 -4.08 -4.38 16.58
N ASN A 121 -3.44 -5.18 15.71
CA ASN A 121 -2.16 -5.82 15.98
C ASN A 121 -1.07 -5.41 14.97
N ALA A 122 -1.09 -4.15 14.53
CA ALA A 122 -0.15 -3.61 13.55
C ALA A 122 0.85 -2.65 14.19
N LYS A 123 2.10 -2.66 13.72
CA LYS A 123 3.03 -1.55 13.96
C LYS A 123 2.51 -0.31 13.22
N HIS A 124 2.60 0.86 13.84
CA HIS A 124 2.14 2.11 13.21
C HIS A 124 3.25 3.16 13.22
N TYR A 125 3.66 3.58 12.03
CA TYR A 125 4.65 4.63 11.84
C TYR A 125 4.02 5.85 11.17
N LEU A 126 4.55 7.02 11.49
CA LEU A 126 4.23 8.28 10.82
C LEU A 126 5.41 8.70 9.94
N GLY A 127 5.13 8.86 8.64
CA GLY A 127 6.06 9.38 7.65
C GLY A 127 5.66 10.76 7.14
N GLY A 128 6.52 11.39 6.34
CA GLY A 128 6.27 12.70 5.76
C GLY A 128 6.64 13.87 6.66
N ARG A 129 7.91 13.90 7.10
CA ARG A 129 8.46 14.98 7.94
C ARG A 129 8.73 16.25 7.11
N PHE A 130 7.65 16.89 6.67
CA PHE A 130 7.69 18.15 5.91
C PHE A 130 6.63 19.17 6.35
N LEU A 131 5.82 18.85 7.36
CA LEU A 131 4.88 19.81 7.95
C LEU A 131 5.60 20.77 8.91
N LEU A 132 5.29 22.06 8.77
CA LEU A 132 5.68 23.08 9.75
C LEU A 132 4.76 23.01 10.98
N LEU A 133 5.30 23.34 12.16
CA LEU A 133 4.60 23.21 13.45
C LEU A 133 3.22 23.89 13.50
N ASN A 134 3.01 24.96 12.72
CA ASN A 134 1.75 25.71 12.70
C ASN A 134 0.66 25.14 11.77
N VAL A 135 0.97 24.10 10.98
CA VAL A 135 0.00 23.45 10.06
C VAL A 135 -0.60 22.18 10.67
N GLY A 136 0.09 21.58 11.65
CA GLY A 136 -0.33 20.31 12.27
C GLY A 136 -1.68 20.35 13.01
N ALA A 137 -2.11 21.53 13.46
CA ALA A 137 -3.39 21.70 14.15
C ALA A 137 -4.62 21.65 13.21
N MET A 138 -4.45 21.89 11.91
CA MET A 138 -5.56 21.86 10.93
C MET A 138 -5.73 20.49 10.23
N ALA A 139 -4.75 19.59 10.34
CA ALA A 139 -4.79 18.27 9.68
C ALA A 139 -5.42 17.16 10.54
N LEU A 140 -5.93 17.50 11.73
CA LEU A 140 -6.55 16.59 12.70
C LEU A 140 -8.08 16.82 12.85
N GLN A 141 -8.70 17.60 11.97
CA GLN A 141 -10.16 17.80 11.91
C GLN A 141 -10.78 16.97 10.81
#